data_AF-A0A7Y4UGQ2-F1
#
_entry.id   AF-A0A7Y4UGQ2-F1
#
_cell.length_a   1.000
_cell.length_b   1.000
_cell.length_c   1.000
_cell.angle_alpha   90.00
_cell.angle_beta   90.00
_cell.angle_gamma   90.00
#
_symmetry.space_group_name_H-M   'P 1'
#
loop_
_entity.id
_entity.type
_entity.pdbx_description
1 polymer ?
#
loop_
_entity_poly.entity_id
_entity_poly.type
_entity_poly.pdbx_seq_one_letter_code
_entity_poly.pdbx_strand_id
1 'polypeptide(L)'
;ALRASFNRMFMPPQLENLLLANSDEARALSPFADYTNGGAPIKPETMSAYEIGFAQDVKGWFKLDVAWWDREFRNFDDPNVFFNTTVIFPNSVTSGFARGLEARLDVPLRKGWSGYVSYTNARVLQRGPINGGLFLTDEFAEIGNGMPFIPDHDQRNVGAFGLMHSRRLNQLGEWWFALAGRHESGVPLQVEADRLADLRKAPSAELVNFDRQRVKPWTVFDFSTGFDWLRRDRVTVSLQFDLQNFTNRAFAYNFGNPFEGTHFGHPRLVSGKLKFNFR
;
A
#
# COMPACT_ATOMS: atom_id res chain seq x y z
N ALA A 1 -16.18 20.32 -12.03
CA ALA A 1 -17.18 19.28 -11.73
C ALA A 1 -17.12 18.94 -10.25
N LEU A 2 -18.27 18.95 -9.57
CA LEU A 2 -18.40 18.43 -8.21
C LEU A 2 -18.92 16.99 -8.30
N ARG A 3 -18.45 16.11 -7.42
CA ARG A 3 -18.92 14.73 -7.32
C ARG A 3 -19.14 14.35 -5.86
N ALA A 4 -20.13 13.51 -5.63
CA ALA A 4 -20.36 12.84 -4.36
C ALA A 4 -20.85 11.42 -4.63
N SER A 5 -20.49 10.47 -3.77
CA SER A 5 -20.97 9.10 -3.86
C SER A 5 -21.15 8.45 -2.49
N PHE A 6 -22.10 7.53 -2.43
CA PHE A 6 -22.30 6.60 -1.32
C PHE A 6 -22.42 5.19 -1.90
N ASN A 7 -21.66 4.25 -1.35
CA ASN A 7 -21.71 2.84 -1.73
C ASN A 7 -21.77 1.96 -0.49
N ARG A 8 -22.58 0.90 -0.54
CA ARG A 8 -22.59 -0.18 0.45
C ARG A 8 -22.01 -1.43 -0.22
N MET A 9 -20.95 -1.97 0.37
CA MET A 9 -20.21 -3.10 -0.18
C MET A 9 -20.11 -4.21 0.88
N PHE A 10 -19.86 -5.43 0.43
CA PHE A 10 -19.51 -6.55 1.31
C PHE A 10 -18.43 -7.41 0.65
N MET A 11 -17.65 -8.10 1.47
CA MET A 11 -16.63 -9.05 1.05
C MET A 11 -16.84 -10.35 1.84
N PRO A 12 -16.93 -11.52 1.18
CA PRO A 12 -16.94 -12.79 1.89
C PRO A 12 -15.60 -13.03 2.60
N PRO A 13 -15.56 -13.81 3.69
CA PRO A 13 -14.31 -14.15 4.38
C PRO A 13 -13.29 -14.79 3.44
N GLN A 14 -11.98 -14.66 3.74
CA GLN A 14 -10.96 -15.34 2.94
C GLN A 14 -11.16 -16.87 3.02
N LEU A 15 -10.98 -17.56 1.88
CA LEU A 15 -11.29 -18.98 1.74
C LEU A 15 -10.23 -19.90 2.38
N GLU A 16 -8.99 -19.46 2.42
CA GLU A 16 -7.87 -20.26 2.91
C GLU A 16 -8.08 -20.62 4.38
N ASN A 17 -8.03 -21.92 4.71
CA ASN A 17 -8.30 -22.45 6.05
C ASN A 17 -9.63 -21.98 6.69
N LEU A 18 -10.59 -21.46 5.93
CA LEU A 18 -11.85 -20.93 6.47
C LEU A 18 -12.63 -21.99 7.24
N LEU A 19 -12.75 -23.19 6.67
CA LEU A 19 -13.46 -24.29 7.33
C LEU A 19 -12.77 -24.70 8.63
N LEU A 20 -11.43 -24.69 8.64
CA LEU A 20 -10.65 -25.01 9.84
C LEU A 20 -10.76 -23.90 10.89
N ALA A 21 -10.70 -22.62 10.49
CA ALA A 21 -10.89 -21.48 11.39
C ALA A 21 -12.31 -21.41 11.99
N ASN A 22 -13.28 -22.10 11.37
CA ASN A 22 -14.66 -22.19 11.84
C ASN A 22 -14.98 -23.50 12.58
N SER A 23 -14.04 -24.45 12.68
CA SER A 23 -14.22 -25.74 13.36
C SER A 23 -14.10 -25.59 14.89
N ASP A 24 -14.99 -26.24 15.63
CA ASP A 24 -14.96 -26.23 17.09
C ASP A 24 -13.73 -26.97 17.63
N GLU A 25 -13.27 -28.03 16.94
CA GLU A 25 -12.05 -28.76 17.28
C GLU A 25 -10.80 -27.88 17.15
N ALA A 26 -10.74 -27.05 16.12
CA ALA A 26 -9.62 -26.13 15.91
C ALA A 26 -9.61 -25.00 16.95
N ARG A 27 -10.79 -24.49 17.33
CA ARG A 27 -10.92 -23.45 18.37
C ARG A 27 -10.41 -23.91 19.73
N ALA A 28 -10.49 -25.21 20.04
CA ALA A 28 -9.91 -25.76 21.26
C ALA A 28 -8.38 -25.61 21.34
N LEU A 29 -7.70 -25.39 20.21
CA LEU A 29 -6.25 -25.12 20.16
C LEU A 29 -5.91 -23.64 20.41
N SER A 30 -6.92 -22.76 20.48
CA SER A 30 -6.69 -21.34 20.71
C SER A 30 -6.24 -21.08 22.15
N PRO A 31 -5.28 -20.16 22.37
CA PRO A 31 -4.98 -19.64 23.71
C PRO A 31 -6.20 -19.04 24.42
N PHE A 32 -7.28 -18.74 23.67
CA PHE A 32 -8.53 -18.17 24.18
C PHE A 32 -9.66 -19.19 24.34
N ALA A 33 -9.39 -20.50 24.23
CA ALA A 33 -10.39 -21.57 24.36
C ALA A 33 -11.27 -21.39 25.61
N ASP A 34 -10.68 -21.05 26.75
CA ASP A 34 -11.37 -20.92 28.03
C ASP A 34 -12.09 -19.57 28.23
N TYR A 35 -11.81 -18.57 27.38
CA TYR A 35 -12.33 -17.19 27.55
C TYR A 35 -13.37 -16.80 26.50
N THR A 36 -13.19 -17.25 25.26
CA THR A 36 -14.03 -16.89 24.10
C THR A 36 -14.51 -18.10 23.32
N ASN A 37 -14.45 -19.31 23.91
CA ASN A 37 -14.59 -20.59 23.21
C ASN A 37 -13.57 -20.75 22.07
N GLY A 38 -12.44 -20.02 22.13
CA GLY A 38 -11.34 -20.11 21.18
C GLY A 38 -11.60 -19.51 19.79
N GLY A 39 -12.76 -18.90 19.58
CA GLY A 39 -13.11 -18.23 18.32
C GLY A 39 -14.61 -18.13 18.09
N ALA A 40 -14.98 -17.51 16.96
CA ALA A 40 -16.38 -17.38 16.53
C ALA A 40 -16.48 -17.54 15.01
N PRO A 41 -17.66 -17.87 14.46
CA PRO A 41 -17.80 -17.96 13.01
C PRO A 41 -17.51 -16.63 12.32
N ILE A 42 -16.73 -16.65 11.23
CA ILE A 42 -16.36 -15.44 10.51
C ILE A 42 -17.54 -14.99 9.66
N LYS A 43 -17.94 -13.74 9.86
CA LYS A 43 -18.99 -13.10 9.07
C LYS A 43 -18.36 -12.30 7.93
N PRO A 44 -19.08 -12.10 6.81
CA PRO A 44 -18.63 -11.19 5.76
C PRO A 44 -18.33 -9.80 6.31
N GLU A 45 -17.26 -9.20 5.80
CA GLU A 45 -16.99 -7.79 5.98
C GLU A 45 -18.08 -6.98 5.27
N THR A 46 -18.53 -5.90 5.91
CA THR A 46 -19.39 -4.91 5.24
C THR A 46 -18.79 -3.53 5.38
N MET A 47 -18.87 -2.76 4.29
CA MET A 47 -18.31 -1.42 4.20
C MET A 47 -19.38 -0.41 3.76
N SER A 48 -19.43 0.73 4.46
CA SER A 48 -20.08 1.95 3.97
C SER A 48 -19.01 2.91 3.47
N ALA A 49 -19.13 3.35 2.22
CA ALA A 49 -18.12 4.17 1.55
C ALA A 49 -18.71 5.50 1.08
N TYR A 50 -18.17 6.61 1.59
CA TYR A 50 -18.55 7.98 1.28
C TYR A 50 -17.41 8.71 0.56
N GLU A 51 -17.70 9.43 -0.51
CA GLU A 51 -16.71 10.29 -1.18
C GLU A 51 -17.35 11.61 -1.58
N ILE A 52 -16.62 12.71 -1.40
CA ILE A 52 -16.95 14.02 -1.94
C ILE A 52 -15.69 14.58 -2.57
N GLY A 53 -15.79 15.07 -3.80
CA GLY A 53 -14.64 15.63 -4.50
C GLY A 53 -15.01 16.68 -5.53
N PHE A 54 -13.99 17.38 -6.00
CA PHE A 54 -14.09 18.28 -7.13
C PHE A 54 -12.95 18.06 -8.10
N ALA A 55 -13.23 18.28 -9.38
CA ALA A 55 -12.24 18.32 -10.42
C ALA A 55 -12.41 19.60 -11.24
N GLN A 56 -11.34 20.35 -11.44
CA GLN A 56 -11.35 21.60 -12.18
C GLN A 56 -10.17 21.63 -13.16
N ASP A 57 -10.48 21.84 -14.44
CA ASP A 57 -9.48 22.27 -15.41
C ASP A 57 -9.26 23.77 -15.29
N VAL A 58 -8.00 24.19 -15.17
CA VAL A 58 -7.63 25.60 -15.03
C VAL A 58 -7.05 26.09 -16.36
N LYS A 59 -7.93 26.57 -17.24
CA LYS A 59 -7.56 27.17 -18.55
C LYS A 59 -6.72 26.23 -19.44
N GLY A 60 -6.85 24.92 -19.25
CA GLY A 60 -6.03 23.88 -19.88
C GLY A 60 -4.58 23.82 -19.39
N TRP A 61 -4.18 24.59 -18.37
CA TRP A 61 -2.81 24.59 -17.83
C TRP A 61 -2.53 23.36 -16.99
N PHE A 62 -3.52 22.98 -16.19
CA PHE A 62 -3.52 21.75 -15.41
C PHE A 62 -4.96 21.41 -15.03
N LYS A 63 -5.17 20.14 -14.70
CA LYS A 63 -6.38 19.65 -14.05
C LYS A 63 -6.07 19.36 -12.60
N LEU A 64 -6.81 19.98 -11.69
CA LEU A 64 -6.76 19.67 -10.26
C LEU A 64 -7.96 18.79 -9.91
N ASP A 65 -7.70 17.66 -9.25
CA ASP A 65 -8.69 16.77 -8.66
C ASP A 65 -8.41 16.67 -7.16
N VAL A 66 -9.43 16.86 -6.33
CA VAL A 66 -9.33 16.72 -4.87
C VAL A 66 -10.55 15.95 -4.40
N ALA A 67 -10.33 14.95 -3.56
CA ALA A 67 -11.39 14.17 -2.93
C ALA A 67 -11.11 13.93 -1.46
N TRP A 68 -12.16 14.05 -0.66
CA TRP A 68 -12.20 13.46 0.66
C TRP A 68 -13.00 12.16 0.60
N TRP A 69 -12.50 11.13 1.25
CA TRP A 69 -13.12 9.82 1.29
C TRP A 69 -13.14 9.28 2.72
N ASP A 70 -14.20 8.55 3.04
CA ASP A 70 -14.39 7.85 4.30
C ASP A 70 -15.00 6.48 4.05
N ARG A 71 -14.48 5.48 4.74
CA ARG A 71 -14.84 4.07 4.63
C ARG A 71 -15.01 3.55 6.05
N GLU A 72 -16.20 3.09 6.37
CA GLU A 72 -16.53 2.48 7.66
C GLU A 72 -16.74 0.99 7.47
N PHE A 73 -16.08 0.19 8.29
CA PHE A 73 -16.06 -1.27 8.20
C PHE A 73 -16.74 -1.92 9.40
N ARG A 74 -17.41 -3.04 9.16
CA ARG A 74 -17.88 -3.97 10.20
C ARG A 74 -17.46 -5.38 9.84
N ASN A 75 -17.02 -6.15 10.84
CA ASN A 75 -16.30 -7.42 10.64
C ASN A 75 -15.12 -7.22 9.68
N PHE A 76 -14.25 -6.26 10.00
CA PHE A 76 -13.07 -5.95 9.22
C PHE A 76 -12.23 -7.22 9.08
N ASP A 77 -12.06 -7.69 7.86
CA ASP A 77 -11.42 -8.95 7.53
C ASP A 77 -9.88 -8.82 7.67
N ASP A 78 -9.23 -9.77 8.33
CA ASP A 78 -7.80 -9.68 8.62
C ASP A 78 -7.12 -11.08 8.61
N PRO A 79 -6.00 -11.26 7.89
CA PRO A 79 -5.29 -12.55 7.84
C PRO A 79 -4.40 -12.74 9.08
N ASN A 80 -4.59 -13.84 9.80
CA ASN A 80 -3.66 -14.26 10.85
C ASN A 80 -2.67 -15.28 10.30
N VAL A 81 -1.36 -15.04 10.45
CA VAL A 81 -0.33 -15.98 10.02
C VAL A 81 -0.01 -16.98 11.13
N PHE A 82 0.05 -18.26 10.78
CA PHE A 82 0.42 -19.30 11.74
C PHE A 82 1.92 -19.25 12.02
N PHE A 83 2.32 -18.81 13.21
CA PHE A 83 3.72 -18.75 13.65
C PHE A 83 4.69 -18.14 12.61
N ASN A 84 4.28 -17.03 11.97
CA ASN A 84 5.07 -16.35 10.94
C ASN A 84 5.45 -17.25 9.74
N THR A 85 4.58 -18.21 9.42
CA THR A 85 4.64 -19.03 8.19
C THR A 85 3.73 -18.45 7.11
N THR A 86 3.76 -19.02 5.90
CA THR A 86 2.84 -18.66 4.82
C THR A 86 1.44 -19.28 4.97
N VAL A 87 1.15 -19.97 6.08
CA VAL A 87 -0.17 -20.58 6.33
C VAL A 87 -1.05 -19.55 7.02
N ILE A 88 -2.14 -19.16 6.38
CA ILE A 88 -3.02 -18.09 6.84
C ILE A 88 -4.33 -18.66 7.40
N PHE A 89 -4.79 -18.11 8.52
CA PHE A 89 -6.11 -18.35 9.10
C PHE A 89 -6.89 -17.03 9.10
N PRO A 90 -8.10 -17.00 8.52
CA PRO A 90 -8.89 -15.79 8.48
C PRO A 90 -9.37 -15.43 9.89
N ASN A 91 -9.38 -14.15 10.20
CA ASN A 91 -10.01 -13.60 11.38
C ASN A 91 -10.81 -12.33 11.01
N SER A 92 -11.58 -11.78 11.96
CA SER A 92 -12.25 -10.51 11.74
C SER A 92 -12.27 -9.62 12.98
N VAL A 93 -12.09 -8.32 12.79
CA VAL A 93 -12.16 -7.31 13.83
C VAL A 93 -13.52 -6.61 13.80
N THR A 94 -14.09 -6.31 14.96
CA THR A 94 -15.48 -5.82 15.08
C THR A 94 -15.79 -4.64 14.16
N SER A 95 -14.92 -3.63 14.13
CA SER A 95 -15.12 -2.47 13.27
C SER A 95 -13.82 -1.74 12.99
N GLY A 96 -13.85 -0.86 11.99
CA GLY A 96 -12.76 0.06 11.73
C GLY A 96 -13.18 1.16 10.77
N PHE A 97 -12.26 2.08 10.51
CA PHE A 97 -12.43 3.05 9.45
C PHE A 97 -11.12 3.27 8.69
N ALA A 98 -11.26 3.64 7.42
CA ALA A 98 -10.21 4.25 6.63
C ALA A 98 -10.74 5.56 6.05
N ARG A 99 -10.00 6.65 6.22
CA ARG A 99 -10.41 7.96 5.69
C ARG A 99 -9.22 8.80 5.28
N GLY A 100 -9.41 9.67 4.31
CA GLY A 100 -8.34 10.51 3.83
C GLY A 100 -8.75 11.65 2.92
N LEU A 101 -7.77 12.48 2.65
CA LEU A 101 -7.81 13.51 1.63
C LEU A 101 -6.80 13.13 0.55
N GLU A 102 -7.25 13.10 -0.70
CA GLU A 102 -6.43 12.90 -1.87
C GLU A 102 -6.49 14.14 -2.76
N ALA A 103 -5.33 14.54 -3.29
CA ALA A 103 -5.21 15.60 -4.27
C ALA A 103 -4.29 15.16 -5.41
N ARG A 104 -4.70 15.43 -6.64
CA ARG A 104 -3.92 15.18 -7.85
C ARG A 104 -3.95 16.39 -8.77
N LEU A 105 -2.80 16.76 -9.28
CA LEU A 105 -2.63 17.76 -10.32
C LEU A 105 -2.02 17.07 -11.55
N ASP A 106 -2.71 17.16 -12.69
CA ASP A 106 -2.24 16.67 -13.98
C ASP A 106 -1.90 17.84 -14.91
N VAL A 107 -0.72 17.82 -15.52
CA VAL A 107 -0.27 18.79 -16.52
C VAL A 107 -0.37 18.15 -17.91
N PRO A 108 -1.23 18.67 -18.81
CA PRO A 108 -1.40 18.11 -20.15
C PRO A 108 -0.15 18.32 -21.01
N LEU A 109 -0.04 17.53 -22.08
CA LEU A 109 1.08 17.59 -23.00
C LEU A 109 1.21 18.98 -23.64
N ARG A 110 2.34 19.65 -23.40
CA ARG A 110 2.67 20.97 -23.93
C ARG A 110 4.14 21.03 -24.34
N LYS A 111 4.40 21.28 -25.62
CA LYS A 111 5.76 21.36 -26.18
C LYS A 111 6.63 20.15 -25.80
N GLY A 112 6.02 18.96 -25.85
CA GLY A 112 6.66 17.70 -25.49
C GLY A 112 6.65 17.37 -23.99
N TRP A 113 6.26 18.29 -23.11
CA TRP A 113 6.24 18.05 -21.66
C TRP A 113 4.87 17.68 -21.13
N SER A 114 4.79 16.72 -20.22
CA SER A 114 3.60 16.40 -19.44
C SER A 114 4.01 15.91 -18.06
N GLY A 115 3.08 15.84 -17.12
CA GLY A 115 3.39 15.32 -15.80
C GLY A 115 2.22 15.32 -14.86
N TYR A 116 2.47 14.87 -13.64
CA TYR A 116 1.51 14.87 -12.57
C TYR A 116 2.19 14.98 -11.20
N VAL A 117 1.42 15.39 -10.21
CA VAL A 117 1.73 15.25 -8.78
C VAL A 117 0.47 14.74 -8.09
N SER A 118 0.61 13.74 -7.23
CA SER A 118 -0.48 13.22 -6.39
C SER A 118 -0.02 13.11 -4.94
N TYR A 119 -0.94 13.38 -4.02
CA TYR A 119 -0.71 13.31 -2.59
C TYR A 119 -1.97 12.81 -1.88
N THR A 120 -1.76 11.89 -0.94
CA THR A 120 -2.81 11.36 -0.07
C THR A 120 -2.37 11.48 1.38
N ASN A 121 -3.23 12.09 2.20
CA ASN A 121 -3.17 12.00 3.65
C ASN A 121 -4.29 11.08 4.12
N ALA A 122 -3.95 9.95 4.74
CA ALA A 122 -4.93 8.94 5.14
C ALA A 122 -4.74 8.47 6.59
N ARG A 123 -5.81 7.94 7.17
CA ARG A 123 -5.83 7.26 8.45
C ARG A 123 -6.57 5.94 8.32
N VAL A 124 -5.99 4.90 8.88
CA VAL A 124 -6.71 3.66 9.19
C VAL A 124 -6.71 3.46 10.70
N LEU A 125 -7.82 2.99 11.24
CA LEU A 125 -7.97 2.61 12.64
C LEU A 125 -8.95 1.44 12.72
N GLN A 126 -8.59 0.41 13.48
CA GLN A 126 -9.48 -0.68 13.81
C GLN A 126 -9.86 -0.63 15.29
N ARG A 127 -10.97 -1.27 15.63
CA ARG A 127 -11.53 -1.32 16.98
C ARG A 127 -11.98 -2.72 17.32
N GLY A 128 -11.43 -3.22 18.42
CA GLY A 128 -11.76 -4.52 18.98
C GLY A 128 -13.22 -4.67 19.43
N PRO A 129 -13.62 -5.89 19.85
CA PRO A 129 -12.73 -7.05 19.92
C PRO A 129 -12.52 -7.67 18.54
N ILE A 130 -11.59 -8.61 18.46
CA ILE A 130 -11.62 -9.59 17.37
C ILE A 130 -12.86 -10.48 17.57
N ASN A 131 -13.66 -10.67 16.54
CA ASN A 131 -15.02 -11.19 16.62
C ASN A 131 -15.33 -12.37 15.68
N GLY A 132 -14.31 -12.93 15.04
CA GLY A 132 -14.43 -14.10 14.18
C GLY A 132 -13.08 -14.71 13.86
N GLY A 133 -13.07 -16.02 13.62
CA GLY A 133 -11.91 -16.79 13.19
C GLY A 133 -11.22 -17.55 14.31
N LEU A 134 -10.00 -17.99 14.00
CA LEU A 134 -9.16 -18.79 14.89
C LEU A 134 -7.91 -18.00 15.27
N PHE A 135 -7.61 -17.98 16.56
CA PHE A 135 -6.44 -17.31 17.11
C PHE A 135 -5.48 -18.33 17.67
N LEU A 136 -4.25 -18.33 17.17
CA LEU A 136 -3.23 -19.31 17.55
C LEU A 136 -2.07 -18.66 18.31
N THR A 137 -2.14 -17.35 18.56
CA THR A 137 -1.17 -16.59 19.34
C THR A 137 -1.88 -15.69 20.36
N ASP A 138 -1.21 -15.44 21.48
CA ASP A 138 -1.66 -14.63 22.61
C ASP A 138 -1.44 -13.12 22.42
N GLU A 139 -0.64 -12.72 21.43
CA GLU A 139 -0.42 -11.32 21.03
C GLU A 139 -1.73 -10.55 20.74
N PHE A 140 -2.81 -11.26 20.43
CA PHE A 140 -4.13 -10.68 20.14
C PHE A 140 -5.05 -10.51 21.36
N ALA A 141 -4.64 -11.01 22.53
CA ALA A 141 -5.44 -11.00 23.76
C ALA A 141 -5.82 -9.59 24.23
N GLU A 142 -5.00 -8.60 23.88
CA GLU A 142 -5.10 -7.23 24.39
C GLU A 142 -6.10 -6.35 23.61
N ILE A 143 -6.60 -6.83 22.47
CA ILE A 143 -7.57 -6.09 21.63
C ILE A 143 -8.99 -6.31 22.19
N GLY A 144 -9.23 -5.71 23.36
CA GLY A 144 -10.50 -5.76 24.07
C GLY A 144 -11.63 -5.00 23.37
N ASN A 145 -12.84 -5.09 23.94
CA ASN A 145 -14.02 -4.47 23.36
C ASN A 145 -13.89 -2.94 23.25
N GLY A 146 -14.03 -2.41 22.05
CA GLY A 146 -13.90 -0.98 21.75
C GLY A 146 -12.47 -0.45 21.73
N MET A 147 -11.45 -1.29 22.01
CA MET A 147 -10.06 -0.87 22.06
C MET A 147 -9.58 -0.47 20.66
N PRO A 148 -9.15 0.80 20.45
CA PRO A 148 -8.66 1.24 19.16
C PRO A 148 -7.19 0.86 18.97
N PHE A 149 -6.84 0.40 17.78
CA PHE A 149 -5.45 0.19 17.38
C PHE A 149 -5.22 0.64 15.93
N ILE A 150 -3.98 1.01 15.64
CA ILE A 150 -3.56 1.46 14.31
C ILE A 150 -2.96 0.26 13.59
N PRO A 151 -3.55 -0.22 12.47
CA PRO A 151 -2.99 -1.32 11.70
C PRO A 151 -1.59 -0.99 11.14
N ASP A 152 -0.79 -2.01 10.92
CA ASP A 152 0.54 -2.01 10.28
C ASP A 152 0.54 -1.42 8.86
N HIS A 153 -0.61 -1.31 8.22
CA HIS A 153 -0.74 -0.71 6.90
C HIS A 153 -1.14 0.78 6.94
N ASP A 154 -1.18 1.44 8.12
CA ASP A 154 -1.47 2.88 8.22
C ASP A 154 -0.31 3.75 7.69
N GLN A 155 -0.30 3.97 6.38
CA GLN A 155 0.60 4.90 5.70
C GLN A 155 0.01 6.31 5.66
N ARG A 156 0.46 7.18 6.56
CA ARG A 156 -0.16 8.49 6.82
C ARG A 156 -0.11 9.45 5.64
N ASN A 157 1.05 9.57 5.00
CA ASN A 157 1.30 10.48 3.89
C ASN A 157 1.97 9.70 2.76
N VAL A 158 1.34 9.73 1.60
CA VAL A 158 1.87 9.16 0.37
C VAL A 158 1.88 10.25 -0.69
N GLY A 159 3.02 10.43 -1.34
CA GLY A 159 3.17 11.37 -2.44
C GLY A 159 3.80 10.69 -3.65
N ALA A 160 3.39 11.08 -4.85
CA ALA A 160 4.04 10.66 -6.07
C ALA A 160 4.07 11.79 -7.08
N PHE A 161 5.07 11.82 -7.94
CA PHE A 161 5.09 12.68 -9.11
C PHE A 161 5.67 11.96 -10.31
N GLY A 162 5.32 12.46 -11.49
CA GLY A 162 5.89 12.05 -12.76
C GLY A 162 6.07 13.25 -13.67
N LEU A 163 7.21 13.29 -14.36
CA LEU A 163 7.53 14.26 -15.40
C LEU A 163 7.97 13.49 -16.63
N MET A 164 7.37 13.78 -17.77
CA MET A 164 7.72 13.16 -19.04
C MET A 164 8.01 14.25 -20.07
N HIS A 165 9.05 14.03 -20.85
CA HIS A 165 9.32 14.79 -22.06
C HIS A 165 9.40 13.84 -23.25
N SER A 166 8.77 14.19 -24.36
CA SER A 166 9.01 13.55 -25.64
C SER A 166 9.24 14.56 -26.77
N ARG A 167 10.13 14.18 -27.68
CA ARG A 167 10.54 14.99 -28.81
C ARG A 167 10.82 14.10 -30.01
N ARG A 168 10.24 14.46 -31.15
CA ARG A 168 10.61 13.87 -32.43
C ARG A 168 12.01 14.32 -32.86
N LEU A 169 12.90 13.35 -33.07
CA LEU A 169 14.24 13.50 -33.61
C LEU A 169 14.23 13.13 -35.10
N ASN A 170 14.02 14.12 -35.98
CA ASN A 170 14.15 14.03 -37.45
C ASN A 170 13.86 12.63 -38.05
N GLN A 171 14.82 12.02 -38.75
CA GLN A 171 14.72 10.70 -39.37
C GLN A 171 14.93 9.53 -38.38
N LEU A 172 15.39 9.81 -37.16
CA LEU A 172 15.74 8.79 -36.16
C LEU A 172 14.49 8.29 -35.40
N GLY A 173 13.45 9.12 -35.25
CA GLY A 173 12.16 8.74 -34.65
C GLY A 173 11.84 9.58 -33.41
N GLU A 174 11.21 9.02 -32.40
CA GLU A 174 10.89 9.74 -31.15
C GLU A 174 11.91 9.43 -30.05
N TRP A 175 12.40 10.45 -29.36
CA TRP A 175 13.12 10.31 -28.09
C TRP A 175 12.23 10.82 -26.96
N TRP A 176 12.27 10.14 -25.83
CA TRP A 176 11.58 10.53 -24.63
C TRP A 176 12.41 10.23 -23.40
N PHE A 177 12.11 10.95 -22.32
CA PHE A 177 12.52 10.57 -20.98
C PHE A 177 11.40 10.80 -19.98
N ALA A 178 11.48 10.08 -18.88
CA ALA A 178 10.58 10.22 -17.74
C ALA A 178 11.39 10.23 -16.44
N LEU A 179 10.95 11.07 -15.51
CA LEU A 179 11.41 11.11 -14.12
C LEU A 179 10.18 10.87 -13.24
N ALA A 180 10.27 9.93 -12.32
CA ALA A 180 9.23 9.68 -11.33
C ALA A 180 9.82 9.72 -9.92
N GLY A 181 8.98 10.02 -8.94
CA GLY A 181 9.35 9.87 -7.54
C GLY A 181 8.17 9.49 -6.69
N ARG A 182 8.44 8.74 -5.62
CA ARG A 182 7.47 8.28 -4.62
C ARG A 182 8.00 8.59 -3.23
N HIS A 183 7.13 9.14 -2.39
CA HIS A 183 7.37 9.41 -0.99
C HIS A 183 6.36 8.69 -0.12
N GLU A 184 6.84 8.13 0.98
CA GLU A 184 6.04 7.49 2.01
C GLU A 184 6.52 7.89 3.40
N SER A 185 5.57 8.16 4.29
CA SER A 185 5.87 8.60 5.67
C SER A 185 6.27 7.48 6.65
N GLY A 186 6.19 6.23 6.20
CA GLY A 186 6.45 5.05 7.02
C GLY A 186 5.22 4.57 7.81
N VAL A 187 5.09 3.25 7.85
CA VAL A 187 4.03 2.53 8.57
C VAL A 187 4.39 2.30 10.06
N PRO A 188 3.40 2.01 10.93
CA PRO A 188 3.66 1.54 12.30
C PRO A 188 4.46 0.25 12.33
N LEU A 189 5.21 0.04 13.42
CA LEU A 189 5.91 -1.24 13.65
C LEU A 189 4.96 -2.33 14.16
N GLN A 190 3.94 -1.94 14.94
CA GLN A 190 3.01 -2.86 15.63
C GLN A 190 3.72 -3.97 16.41
N VAL A 191 4.55 -3.60 17.38
CA VAL A 191 5.30 -4.54 18.19
C VAL A 191 5.19 -4.20 19.66
N GLU A 192 5.20 -5.25 20.47
CA GLU A 192 5.19 -5.14 21.93
C GLU A 192 6.43 -4.43 22.47
N ALA A 193 6.25 -3.83 23.65
CA ALA A 193 7.25 -2.95 24.25
C ALA A 193 8.59 -3.64 24.54
N ASP A 194 8.55 -4.94 24.86
CA ASP A 194 9.71 -5.78 25.09
C ASP A 194 10.50 -6.05 23.78
N ARG A 195 9.78 -6.31 22.68
CA ARG A 195 10.36 -6.55 21.35
C ARG A 195 11.04 -5.31 20.76
N LEU A 196 10.63 -4.11 21.17
CA LEU A 196 11.29 -2.86 20.76
C LEU A 196 12.78 -2.82 21.15
N ALA A 197 13.18 -3.47 22.25
CA ALA A 197 14.59 -3.51 22.67
C ALA A 197 15.45 -4.35 21.71
N ASP A 198 14.88 -5.44 21.20
CA ASP A 198 15.56 -6.33 20.27
C ASP A 198 15.62 -5.75 18.86
N LEU A 199 14.54 -5.10 18.41
CA LEU A 199 14.53 -4.42 17.10
C LEU A 199 15.54 -3.28 17.01
N ARG A 200 15.88 -2.63 18.12
CA ARG A 200 16.96 -1.62 18.14
C ARG A 200 18.34 -2.20 17.84
N LYS A 201 18.53 -3.51 18.09
CA LYS A 201 19.78 -4.23 17.82
C LYS A 201 19.74 -4.95 16.46
N ALA A 202 18.57 -5.02 15.83
CA ALA A 202 18.40 -5.68 14.56
C ALA A 202 19.21 -4.96 13.45
N PRO A 203 19.73 -5.69 12.46
CA PRO A 203 20.30 -5.07 11.27
C PRO A 203 19.30 -4.11 10.62
N SER A 204 19.79 -2.97 10.12
CA SER A 204 18.97 -1.94 9.49
C SER A 204 18.00 -1.20 10.44
N ALA A 205 18.20 -1.28 11.76
CA ALA A 205 17.43 -0.52 12.76
C ALA A 205 17.50 1.00 12.53
N GLU A 206 18.52 1.49 11.84
CA GLU A 206 18.61 2.89 11.42
C GLU A 206 17.51 3.31 10.43
N LEU A 207 16.77 2.37 9.83
CA LEU A 207 15.61 2.64 8.99
C LEU A 207 14.32 2.86 9.81
N VAL A 208 14.40 2.80 11.14
CA VAL A 208 13.25 2.89 12.05
C VAL A 208 13.35 4.14 12.94
N ASN A 209 12.21 4.79 13.14
CA ASN A 209 12.04 5.81 14.17
C ASN A 209 11.34 5.16 15.37
N PHE A 210 12.13 4.72 16.36
CA PHE A 210 11.63 4.04 17.56
C PHE A 210 10.82 4.95 18.47
N ASP A 211 11.08 6.27 18.49
CA ASP A 211 10.31 7.22 19.30
C ASP A 211 8.87 7.35 18.78
N ARG A 212 8.71 7.27 17.46
CA ARG A 212 7.40 7.28 16.79
C ARG A 212 6.83 5.89 16.53
N GLN A 213 7.60 4.85 16.85
CA GLN A 213 7.31 3.44 16.53
C GLN A 213 6.85 3.25 15.08
N ARG A 214 7.60 3.84 14.14
CA ARG A 214 7.34 3.78 12.70
C ARG A 214 8.60 3.53 11.91
N VAL A 215 8.46 2.92 10.75
CA VAL A 215 9.49 2.97 9.72
C VAL A 215 9.79 4.44 9.37
N LYS A 216 11.06 4.79 9.13
CA LYS A 216 11.43 6.16 8.74
C LYS A 216 10.84 6.49 7.36
N PRO A 217 10.41 7.75 7.15
CA PRO A 217 9.99 8.19 5.83
C PRO A 217 11.07 7.96 4.78
N TRP A 218 10.66 7.66 3.56
CA TRP A 218 11.57 7.49 2.44
C TRP A 218 11.03 8.10 1.16
N THR A 219 11.96 8.51 0.31
CA THR A 219 11.67 9.03 -1.02
C THR A 219 12.62 8.37 -2.01
N VAL A 220 12.06 7.74 -3.03
CA VAL A 220 12.82 7.13 -4.13
C VAL A 220 12.49 7.84 -5.43
N PHE A 221 13.45 7.81 -6.35
CA PHE A 221 13.32 8.41 -7.66
C PHE A 221 13.74 7.42 -8.73
N ASP A 222 13.00 7.43 -9.83
CA ASP A 222 13.22 6.57 -10.98
C ASP A 222 13.38 7.42 -12.23
N PHE A 223 14.27 6.99 -13.12
CA PHE A 223 14.52 7.63 -14.40
C PHE A 223 14.43 6.62 -15.52
N SER A 224 13.72 6.97 -16.58
CA SER A 224 13.62 6.18 -17.80
C SER A 224 13.89 7.05 -19.01
N THR A 225 14.57 6.50 -20.01
CA THR A 225 14.78 7.16 -21.30
C THR A 225 14.66 6.15 -22.41
N GLY A 226 14.15 6.57 -23.55
CA GLY A 226 14.02 5.69 -24.70
C GLY A 226 14.03 6.45 -26.01
N PHE A 227 14.46 5.77 -27.06
CA PHE A 227 14.41 6.32 -28.40
C PHE A 227 14.12 5.23 -29.43
N ASP A 228 13.44 5.61 -30.50
CA ASP A 228 13.40 4.82 -31.72
C ASP A 228 14.80 4.85 -32.34
N TRP A 229 15.44 3.68 -32.42
CA TRP A 229 16.76 3.55 -33.01
C TRP A 229 16.69 3.35 -34.53
N LEU A 230 15.69 2.60 -34.98
CA LEU A 230 15.45 2.33 -36.39
C LEU A 230 13.96 2.40 -36.69
N ARG A 231 13.59 3.15 -37.72
CA ARG A 231 12.23 3.19 -38.25
C ARG A 231 12.23 2.93 -39.75
N ARG A 232 11.70 1.78 -40.16
CA ARG A 232 11.49 1.36 -41.55
C ARG A 232 10.00 1.05 -41.76
N ASP A 233 9.57 0.93 -43.01
CA ASP A 233 8.14 0.77 -43.34
C ASP A 233 7.47 -0.43 -42.67
N ARG A 234 8.22 -1.51 -42.41
CA ARG A 234 7.73 -2.77 -41.84
C ARG A 234 8.18 -3.05 -40.40
N VAL A 235 9.14 -2.27 -39.88
CA VAL A 235 9.70 -2.52 -38.55
C VAL A 235 10.15 -1.23 -37.87
N THR A 236 9.79 -1.08 -36.60
CA THR A 236 10.37 -0.08 -35.69
C THR A 236 11.12 -0.80 -34.58
N VAL A 237 12.36 -0.38 -34.35
CA VAL A 237 13.22 -0.87 -33.27
C VAL A 237 13.40 0.26 -32.28
N SER A 238 12.98 0.04 -31.03
CA SER A 238 13.09 1.02 -29.95
C SER A 238 13.99 0.49 -28.84
N LEU A 239 14.84 1.36 -28.31
CA LEU A 239 15.71 1.11 -27.17
C LEU A 239 15.18 1.89 -25.96
N GLN A 240 15.21 1.27 -24.80
CA GLN A 240 14.85 1.88 -23.52
C GLN A 240 15.86 1.49 -22.45
N PHE A 241 16.16 2.44 -21.58
CA PHE A 241 16.98 2.29 -20.40
C PHE A 241 16.22 2.81 -19.18
N ASP A 242 16.24 2.04 -18.11
CA ASP A 242 15.57 2.36 -16.85
C ASP A 242 16.55 2.28 -15.68
N LEU A 243 16.42 3.24 -14.77
CA LEU A 243 17.18 3.35 -13.54
C LEU A 243 16.21 3.58 -12.39
N GLN A 244 15.94 2.53 -11.62
CA GLN A 244 15.03 2.58 -10.48
C GLN A 244 15.80 2.79 -9.18
N ASN A 245 15.22 3.55 -8.25
CA ASN A 245 15.87 4.00 -7.02
C ASN A 245 17.28 4.56 -7.35
N PHE A 246 17.34 5.54 -8.26
CA PHE A 246 18.62 5.97 -8.83
C PHE A 246 19.55 6.59 -7.78
N THR A 247 19.02 7.09 -6.68
CA THR A 247 19.79 7.60 -5.53
C THR A 247 20.34 6.48 -4.64
N ASN A 248 20.02 5.21 -4.92
CA ASN A 248 20.38 4.04 -4.12
C ASN A 248 20.01 4.20 -2.63
N ARG A 249 18.81 4.72 -2.37
CA ARG A 249 18.31 4.91 -1.01
C ARG A 249 17.96 3.55 -0.42
N ALA A 250 18.47 3.23 0.77
CA ALA A 250 17.97 2.12 1.57
C ALA A 250 16.64 2.52 2.24
N PHE A 251 15.65 1.63 2.21
CA PHE A 251 14.35 1.84 2.83
C PHE A 251 13.69 0.50 3.15
N ALA A 252 12.67 0.54 4.02
CA ALA A 252 11.86 -0.61 4.39
C ALA A 252 10.38 -0.30 4.13
N TYR A 253 9.62 -1.32 3.74
CA TYR A 253 8.16 -1.25 3.62
C TYR A 253 7.49 -1.47 4.98
N ASN A 254 8.02 -2.41 5.75
CA ASN A 254 7.67 -2.72 7.14
C ASN A 254 8.94 -3.17 7.88
N PHE A 255 8.92 -3.21 9.21
CA PHE A 255 10.09 -3.61 9.99
C PHE A 255 9.68 -4.31 11.29
N GLY A 256 10.05 -5.58 11.41
CA GLY A 256 9.81 -6.39 12.61
C GLY A 256 8.33 -6.66 12.87
N ASN A 257 7.48 -6.51 11.86
CA ASN A 257 6.04 -6.71 11.96
C ASN A 257 5.75 -8.18 12.37
N PRO A 258 4.90 -8.45 13.38
CA PRO A 258 4.53 -9.82 13.75
C PRO A 258 3.84 -10.62 12.63
N PHE A 259 3.11 -9.96 11.72
CA PHE A 259 2.35 -10.60 10.65
C PHE A 259 3.20 -10.96 9.42
N GLU A 260 4.20 -10.13 9.10
CA GLU A 260 4.90 -10.20 7.82
C GLU A 260 6.44 -10.07 7.96
N GLY A 261 6.96 -9.87 9.17
CA GLY A 261 8.39 -9.70 9.41
C GLY A 261 8.94 -8.36 8.91
N THR A 262 10.07 -8.39 8.21
CA THR A 262 10.77 -7.20 7.71
C THR A 262 10.97 -7.29 6.20
N HIS A 263 10.47 -6.28 5.49
CA HIS A 263 10.56 -6.17 4.04
C HIS A 263 11.32 -4.92 3.63
N PHE A 264 12.42 -5.14 2.91
CA PHE A 264 13.25 -4.06 2.40
C PHE A 264 12.85 -3.65 0.99
N GLY A 265 13.01 -2.36 0.72
CA GLY A 265 12.96 -1.82 -0.62
C GLY A 265 14.09 -2.35 -1.49
N HIS A 266 13.88 -2.38 -2.81
CA HIS A 266 14.93 -2.77 -3.74
C HIS A 266 16.08 -1.75 -3.73
N PRO A 267 17.34 -2.19 -3.96
CA PRO A 267 18.46 -1.28 -4.18
C PRO A 267 18.29 -0.54 -5.52
N ARG A 268 19.29 0.23 -5.93
CA ARG A 268 19.35 0.74 -7.31
C ARG A 268 19.28 -0.42 -8.30
N LEU A 269 18.31 -0.37 -9.22
CA LEU A 269 18.18 -1.34 -10.31
C LEU A 269 18.42 -0.65 -11.65
N VAL A 270 19.10 -1.36 -12.55
CA VAL A 270 19.38 -0.92 -13.92
C VAL A 270 18.79 -1.96 -14.87
N SER A 271 17.99 -1.53 -15.84
CA SER A 271 17.49 -2.42 -16.88
C SER A 271 17.53 -1.78 -18.27
N GLY A 272 17.67 -2.63 -19.29
CA GLY A 272 17.58 -2.25 -20.69
C GLY A 272 16.50 -3.07 -21.39
N LYS A 273 15.81 -2.45 -22.35
CA LYS A 273 14.77 -3.10 -23.14
C LYS A 273 14.95 -2.77 -24.62
N LEU A 274 14.84 -3.80 -25.45
CA LEU A 274 14.82 -3.71 -26.90
C LEU A 274 13.44 -4.17 -27.38
N LYS A 275 12.73 -3.31 -28.12
CA LYS A 275 11.39 -3.60 -28.63
C LYS A 275 11.40 -3.59 -30.16
N PHE A 276 10.87 -4.66 -30.76
CA PHE A 276 10.60 -4.75 -32.19
C PHE A 276 9.09 -4.66 -32.42
N ASN A 277 8.65 -3.66 -33.18
CA ASN A 277 7.26 -3.54 -33.61
C ASN A 277 7.18 -3.78 -35.12
N PHE A 278 6.51 -4.86 -35.51
CA PHE A 278 6.24 -5.20 -36.90
C PHE A 278 4.86 -4.68 -37.31
N ARG A 279 4.72 -4.23 -38.55
CA ARG A 279 3.43 -3.86 -39.16
C ARG A 279 2.86 -5.02 -39.97
#